data_AF-A0A1H8ZI67-F1
#
_entry.id   AF-A0A1H8ZI67-F1
#
_cell.length_a   1.000
_cell.length_b   1.000
_cell.length_c   1.000
_cell.angle_alpha   90.00
_cell.angle_beta   90.00
_cell.angle_gamma   90.00
#
_symmetry.space_group_name_H-M   'P 1'
#
loop_
_entity.id
_entity.type
_entity.pdbx_description
1 polymer ?
#
loop_
_entity_poly.entity_id
_entity_poly.type
_entity_poly.pdbx_seq_one_letter_code
_entity_poly.pdbx_strand_id
1 'polypeptide(L)'
;MSRPRAPEAWGTRGERGSGTLLVVGVMAVVGVVAAVAMVAAAYLVAGHQARGAADLAALSGAAAYAEGRAPCPAAARLAKANGGRLASCDRVGDDVDYVVSVEVVVDVGVRVPGLPRHLEGRAHAGPVR
;
A
#
# COMPACT_ATOMS: atom_id res chain seq x y z
N MET A 1 43.20 61.97 32.12
CA MET A 1 41.90 61.45 31.64
C MET A 1 42.15 60.41 30.55
N SER A 2 41.96 59.12 30.84
CA SER A 2 41.54 58.09 29.86
C SER A 2 41.49 56.73 30.59
N ARG A 3 40.29 56.16 30.77
CA ARG A 3 40.11 54.83 31.37
C ARG A 3 40.18 53.76 30.28
N PRO A 4 40.84 52.60 30.51
CA PRO A 4 40.80 51.50 29.56
C PRO A 4 39.42 50.82 29.56
N ARG A 5 38.89 50.51 28.37
CA ARG A 5 37.67 49.71 28.18
C ARG A 5 38.02 48.23 28.31
N ALA A 6 37.33 47.52 29.20
CA ALA A 6 37.45 46.06 29.32
C ALA A 6 36.83 45.37 28.09
N PRO A 7 37.36 44.22 27.64
CA PRO A 7 36.73 43.44 26.59
C PRO A 7 35.42 42.82 27.09
N GLU A 8 34.33 43.08 26.38
CA GLU A 8 33.04 42.43 26.60
C GLU A 8 33.19 40.94 26.24
N ALA A 9 33.31 40.11 27.27
CA ALA A 9 33.21 38.66 27.11
C ALA A 9 31.75 38.32 26.77
N TRP A 10 31.41 38.34 25.48
CA TRP A 10 30.16 37.76 25.00
C TRP A 10 30.18 36.26 25.29
N GLY A 11 29.46 35.88 26.33
CA GLY A 11 29.37 34.51 26.80
C GLY A 11 28.84 33.60 25.69
N THR A 12 29.66 32.65 25.25
CA THR A 12 29.27 31.51 24.41
C THR A 12 28.45 30.45 25.18
N ARG A 13 27.64 30.89 26.15
CA ARG A 13 26.96 30.01 27.12
C ARG A 13 25.59 29.50 26.66
N GLY A 14 25.16 29.80 25.43
CA GLY A 14 23.87 29.36 24.85
C GLY A 14 23.95 28.37 23.68
N GLU A 15 25.11 28.25 23.02
CA GLU A 15 25.26 27.48 21.76
C GLU A 15 25.15 25.95 21.92
N ARG A 16 25.62 25.39 23.05
CA ARG A 16 25.58 23.93 23.28
C ARG A 16 24.16 23.39 23.52
N GLY A 17 23.25 24.25 23.99
CA GLY A 17 21.84 23.88 24.25
C GLY A 17 20.92 24.12 23.05
N SER A 18 21.12 25.19 22.27
CA SER A 18 20.28 25.47 21.09
C SER A 18 20.58 24.50 19.94
N GLY A 19 21.85 24.19 19.69
CA GLY A 19 22.26 23.26 18.64
C GLY A 19 21.74 21.84 18.87
N THR A 20 21.75 21.37 20.11
CA THR A 20 21.22 20.03 20.45
C THR A 20 19.70 19.97 20.32
N LEU A 21 18.96 21.01 20.74
CA LEU A 21 17.51 21.08 20.56
C LEU A 21 17.11 21.13 19.08
N LEU A 22 17.85 21.88 18.25
CA LEU A 22 17.63 21.92 16.81
C LEU A 22 17.84 20.54 16.17
N VAL A 23 18.93 19.86 16.52
CA VAL A 23 19.21 18.51 16.02
C VAL A 23 18.13 17.52 16.45
N VAL A 24 17.69 17.56 17.71
CA VAL A 24 16.60 16.71 18.21
C VAL A 24 15.30 17.01 17.46
N GLY A 25 14.98 18.28 17.21
CA GLY A 25 13.81 18.68 16.44
C GLY A 25 13.85 18.17 15.00
N VAL A 26 14.98 18.30 14.31
CA VAL A 26 15.17 17.77 12.95
C VAL A 26 15.03 16.26 12.92
N MET A 27 15.66 15.55 13.87
CA MET A 27 15.55 14.09 13.97
C MET A 27 14.12 13.64 14.24
N ALA A 28 13.38 14.35 15.09
CA ALA A 28 11.97 14.08 15.34
C ALA A 28 11.14 14.26 14.04
N VAL A 29 11.37 15.34 13.29
CA VAL A 29 10.71 15.58 12.00
C VAL A 29 11.02 14.48 10.99
N VAL A 30 12.29 14.10 10.84
CA VAL A 30 12.71 13.01 9.96
C VAL A 30 12.05 11.69 10.36
N GLY A 31 11.99 11.40 11.67
CA GLY A 31 11.30 10.21 12.19
C GLY A 31 9.81 10.20 11.86
N VAL A 32 9.13 11.34 11.99
CA VAL A 32 7.71 11.47 11.62
C VAL A 32 7.52 11.26 10.11
N VAL A 33 8.35 11.88 9.26
CA VAL A 33 8.29 11.71 7.81
C VAL A 33 8.52 10.25 7.42
N ALA A 34 9.50 9.59 8.01
CA ALA A 34 9.77 8.17 7.77
C ALA A 34 8.60 7.28 8.20
N ALA A 35 7.99 7.55 9.35
CA ALA A 35 6.80 6.82 9.81
C ALA A 35 5.63 6.97 8.84
N VAL A 36 5.36 8.19 8.36
CA VAL A 36 4.31 8.45 7.35
C VAL A 36 4.62 7.73 6.04
N ALA A 37 5.87 7.75 5.58
CA ALA A 37 6.30 7.07 4.37
C ALA A 37 6.13 5.54 4.48
N MET A 38 6.46 4.93 5.63
CA MET A 38 6.23 3.50 5.86
C MET A 38 4.75 3.13 5.82
N VAL A 39 3.88 3.95 6.41
CA VAL A 39 2.43 3.76 6.32
C VAL A 39 2.01 3.84 4.85
N ALA A 40 2.37 4.91 4.14
CA ALA A 40 2.01 5.06 2.73
C ALA A 40 2.48 3.87 1.86
N ALA A 41 3.72 3.42 2.06
CA ALA A 41 4.26 2.26 1.37
C ALA A 41 3.44 0.99 1.63
N ALA A 42 3.01 0.74 2.87
CA ALA A 42 2.17 -0.41 3.19
C ALA A 42 0.83 -0.40 2.42
N TYR A 43 0.19 0.77 2.29
CA TYR A 43 -1.05 0.91 1.52
C TYR A 43 -0.81 0.74 0.01
N LEU A 44 0.27 1.31 -0.53
CA LEU A 44 0.63 1.14 -1.94
C LEU A 44 0.89 -0.33 -2.28
N VAL A 45 1.66 -1.03 -1.43
CA VAL A 45 1.95 -2.46 -1.59
C VAL A 45 0.67 -3.28 -1.54
N ALA A 46 -0.20 -3.05 -0.54
CA ALA A 46 -1.47 -3.77 -0.44
C ALA A 46 -2.39 -3.51 -1.65
N GLY A 47 -2.39 -2.29 -2.20
CA GLY A 47 -3.14 -1.95 -3.41
C GLY A 47 -2.60 -2.65 -4.65
N HIS A 48 -1.28 -2.70 -4.82
CA HIS A 48 -0.64 -3.45 -5.90
C HIS A 48 -0.91 -4.96 -5.79
N GLN A 49 -0.85 -5.49 -4.57
CA GLN A 49 -1.14 -6.89 -4.29
C GLN A 49 -2.60 -7.22 -4.62
N ALA A 50 -3.56 -6.36 -4.26
CA ALA A 50 -4.98 -6.56 -4.58
C ALA A 50 -5.23 -6.61 -6.09
N ARG A 51 -4.61 -5.70 -6.86
CA ARG A 51 -4.71 -5.70 -8.33
C ARG A 51 -4.08 -6.94 -8.96
N GLY A 52 -2.84 -7.27 -8.58
CA GLY A 52 -2.16 -8.45 -9.12
C GLY A 52 -2.86 -9.76 -8.76
N ALA A 53 -3.42 -9.87 -7.55
CA ALA A 53 -4.21 -11.02 -7.15
C ALA A 53 -5.51 -11.12 -7.97
N ALA A 54 -6.17 -10.00 -8.26
CA ALA A 54 -7.36 -9.97 -9.11
C ALA A 54 -7.04 -10.39 -10.55
N ASP A 55 -5.95 -9.89 -11.15
CA ASP A 55 -5.55 -10.22 -12.52
C ASP A 55 -5.29 -11.72 -12.68
N LEU A 56 -4.51 -12.30 -11.77
CA LEU A 56 -4.25 -13.74 -11.76
C LEU A 56 -5.54 -14.54 -11.54
N ALA A 57 -6.38 -14.12 -10.59
CA ALA A 57 -7.64 -14.79 -10.31
C ALA A 57 -8.58 -14.77 -11.53
N ALA A 58 -8.71 -13.64 -12.23
CA ALA A 58 -9.50 -13.51 -13.44
C ALA A 58 -8.98 -14.43 -14.56
N LEU A 59 -7.66 -14.42 -14.83
CA LEU A 59 -7.02 -15.30 -15.80
C LEU A 59 -7.25 -16.78 -15.48
N SER A 60 -7.15 -17.16 -14.20
CA SER A 60 -7.38 -18.54 -13.78
C SER A 60 -8.84 -18.98 -13.90
N GLY A 61 -9.77 -18.06 -13.66
CA GLY A 61 -11.20 -18.28 -13.90
C GLY A 61 -11.49 -18.46 -15.39
N ALA A 62 -10.92 -17.60 -16.24
CA ALA A 62 -11.06 -17.70 -17.69
C ALA A 62 -10.47 -19.01 -18.24
N ALA A 63 -9.25 -19.36 -17.85
CA ALA A 63 -8.61 -20.62 -18.23
C ALA A 63 -9.42 -21.85 -17.76
N ALA A 64 -9.94 -21.82 -16.53
CA ALA A 64 -10.80 -22.90 -16.04
C ALA A 64 -12.09 -23.03 -16.88
N TYR A 65 -12.70 -21.90 -17.26
CA TYR A 65 -13.88 -21.89 -18.13
C TYR A 65 -13.57 -22.47 -19.52
N ALA A 66 -12.45 -22.08 -20.12
CA ALA A 66 -11.99 -22.63 -21.41
C ALA A 66 -11.76 -24.16 -21.38
N GLU A 67 -11.43 -24.71 -20.20
CA GLU A 67 -11.28 -26.15 -19.97
C GLU A 67 -12.61 -26.85 -19.59
N GLY A 68 -13.74 -26.14 -19.63
CA GLY A 68 -15.06 -26.68 -19.25
C GLY A 68 -15.29 -26.82 -17.75
N ARG A 69 -14.50 -26.14 -16.92
CA ARG A 69 -14.62 -26.14 -15.45
C ARG A 69 -15.28 -24.86 -14.95
N ALA A 70 -15.83 -24.91 -13.73
CA ALA A 70 -16.39 -23.72 -13.10
C ALA A 70 -15.30 -22.65 -12.84
N PRO A 71 -15.51 -21.38 -13.25
CA PRO A 71 -14.48 -20.32 -13.18
C PRO A 71 -14.20 -19.86 -11.74
N CYS A 72 -15.25 -19.67 -10.93
CA CYS A 72 -15.12 -19.05 -9.61
C CYS A 72 -14.31 -19.88 -8.60
N PRO A 73 -14.41 -21.22 -8.54
CA PRO A 73 -13.52 -22.02 -7.70
C PRO A 73 -12.04 -21.87 -8.05
N ALA A 74 -11.71 -21.71 -9.34
CA ALA A 74 -10.33 -21.49 -9.77
C ALA A 74 -9.83 -20.10 -9.37
N ALA A 75 -10.64 -19.06 -9.63
CA ALA A 75 -10.37 -17.69 -9.22
C ALA A 75 -10.18 -17.57 -7.70
N ALA A 76 -11.04 -18.23 -6.90
CA ALA A 76 -10.95 -18.23 -5.44
C ALA A 76 -9.64 -18.84 -4.93
N ARG A 77 -9.19 -19.96 -5.52
CA ARG A 77 -7.92 -20.60 -5.15
C ARG A 77 -6.74 -19.67 -5.40
N LEU A 78 -6.72 -18.99 -6.55
CA LEU A 78 -5.59 -18.14 -6.92
C LEU A 78 -5.60 -16.80 -6.19
N ALA A 79 -6.78 -16.22 -5.91
CA ALA A 79 -6.91 -15.07 -5.03
C ALA A 79 -6.32 -15.38 -3.64
N LYS A 80 -6.67 -16.53 -3.05
CA LYS A 80 -6.14 -16.99 -1.76
C LYS A 80 -4.64 -17.23 -1.78
N ALA A 81 -4.13 -17.85 -2.84
CA ALA A 81 -2.69 -18.10 -3.00
C ALA A 81 -1.86 -16.80 -3.08
N ASN A 82 -2.47 -15.70 -3.53
CA ASN A 82 -1.81 -14.38 -3.65
C ASN A 82 -2.07 -13.45 -2.45
N GLY A 83 -2.60 -13.97 -1.34
CA GLY A 83 -2.83 -13.20 -0.12
C GLY A 83 -4.09 -12.34 -0.14
N GLY A 84 -5.00 -12.59 -1.09
CA GLY A 84 -6.31 -11.95 -1.14
C GLY A 84 -7.45 -12.91 -0.83
N ARG A 85 -8.65 -12.37 -0.67
CA ARG A 85 -9.91 -13.13 -0.60
C ARG A 85 -10.82 -12.73 -1.75
N LEU A 86 -11.50 -13.70 -2.35
CA LEU A 86 -12.48 -13.42 -3.38
C LEU A 86 -13.71 -12.74 -2.75
N ALA A 87 -14.04 -11.53 -3.20
CA ALA A 87 -15.26 -10.83 -2.80
C ALA A 87 -16.40 -11.07 -3.80
N SER A 88 -16.12 -11.00 -5.09
CA SER A 88 -17.08 -11.30 -6.14
C SER A 88 -16.43 -12.02 -7.31
N CYS A 89 -17.20 -12.90 -7.95
CA CYS A 89 -16.82 -13.57 -9.18
C CYS A 89 -18.06 -13.73 -10.03
N ASP A 90 -18.01 -13.17 -11.23
CA ASP A 90 -19.09 -13.23 -12.19
C ASP A 90 -18.54 -13.64 -13.55
N ARG A 91 -19.32 -14.40 -14.31
CA ARG A 91 -19.00 -14.78 -15.69
C ARG A 91 -20.17 -14.34 -16.54
N VAL A 92 -19.88 -13.49 -17.52
CA VAL A 92 -20.85 -13.00 -18.50
C VAL A 92 -20.45 -13.50 -19.89
N GLY A 93 -21.44 -13.85 -20.71
CA GLY A 93 -21.24 -14.32 -22.09
C GLY A 93 -21.35 -15.83 -22.26
N ASP A 94 -21.09 -16.28 -23.49
CA ASP A 94 -21.28 -17.65 -23.98
C ASP A 94 -19.95 -18.42 -24.03
N ASP A 95 -19.95 -19.66 -24.54
CA ASP A 95 -18.76 -20.51 -24.55
C ASP A 95 -17.59 -19.95 -25.39
N VAL A 96 -17.88 -19.10 -26.38
CA VAL A 96 -16.89 -18.53 -27.31
C VAL A 96 -16.50 -17.10 -26.95
N ASP A 97 -17.47 -16.27 -26.57
CA ASP A 97 -17.27 -14.88 -26.16
C ASP A 97 -17.72 -14.72 -24.70
N TYR A 98 -16.75 -14.71 -23.79
CA TYR A 98 -17.01 -14.58 -22.36
C TYR A 98 -16.02 -13.65 -21.69
N VAL A 99 -16.45 -13.10 -20.56
CA VAL A 99 -15.62 -12.33 -19.63
C VAL A 99 -15.88 -12.83 -18.22
N VAL A 100 -14.80 -13.20 -17.53
CA VAL A 100 -14.79 -13.49 -16.11
C VAL A 100 -14.35 -12.23 -15.37
N SER A 101 -15.25 -11.68 -14.57
CA SER A 101 -15.04 -10.51 -13.73
C SER A 101 -14.78 -10.97 -12.29
N VAL A 102 -13.66 -10.53 -11.72
CA VAL A 102 -13.24 -10.94 -10.37
C VAL A 102 -12.92 -9.71 -9.53
N GLU A 103 -13.35 -9.74 -8.28
CA GLU A 103 -12.99 -8.78 -7.25
C GLU A 103 -12.32 -9.48 -6.08
N VAL A 104 -11.12 -9.01 -5.74
CA VAL A 104 -10.29 -9.55 -4.67
C VAL A 104 -10.05 -8.47 -3.63
N VAL A 105 -10.14 -8.85 -2.37
CA VAL A 105 -9.86 -7.97 -1.24
C VAL A 105 -8.57 -8.43 -0.57
N VAL A 106 -7.67 -7.49 -0.28
CA VAL A 106 -6.42 -7.74 0.45
C VAL A 106 -6.43 -6.96 1.76
N ASP A 107 -5.94 -7.59 2.82
CA ASP A 107 -5.81 -6.99 4.14
C ASP A 107 -4.53 -6.16 4.24
N VAL A 108 -4.65 -4.93 4.74
CA VAL A 108 -3.50 -4.07 5.01
C VAL A 108 -2.90 -4.47 6.36
N GLY A 109 -1.62 -4.86 6.37
CA GLY A 109 -0.93 -5.32 7.59
C GLY A 109 -0.74 -4.24 8.67
N VAL A 110 -0.87 -2.96 8.30
CA VAL A 110 -0.72 -1.81 9.21
C VAL A 110 -2.09 -1.30 9.64
N ARG A 111 -2.31 -1.19 10.96
CA ARG A 111 -3.55 -0.67 11.55
C ARG A 111 -3.36 0.80 11.94
N VAL A 112 -3.96 1.70 11.18
CA VAL A 112 -3.97 3.14 11.46
C VAL A 112 -5.41 3.59 11.70
N PRO A 113 -5.71 4.31 12.80
CA PRO A 113 -7.06 4.86 13.03
C PRO A 113 -7.51 5.75 11.86
N GLY A 114 -8.71 5.50 11.34
CA GLY A 114 -9.32 6.29 10.25
C GLY A 114 -8.95 5.87 8.83
N LEU A 115 -8.07 4.89 8.62
CA LEU A 115 -7.75 4.36 7.29
C LEU A 115 -8.41 3.00 7.03
N PRO A 116 -8.66 2.65 5.75
CA PRO A 116 -9.28 1.38 5.37
C PRO A 116 -8.38 0.20 5.72
N ARG A 117 -8.97 -0.88 6.26
CA ARG A 117 -8.24 -2.12 6.60
C ARG A 117 -8.08 -3.08 5.42
N HIS A 118 -8.83 -2.80 4.36
CA HIS A 118 -8.99 -3.66 3.22
C HIS A 118 -8.89 -2.82 1.96
N LEU A 119 -8.17 -3.32 0.97
CA LEU A 119 -8.13 -2.73 -0.37
C LEU A 119 -8.67 -3.73 -1.38
N GLU A 120 -9.45 -3.20 -2.31
CA GLU A 120 -10.13 -3.99 -3.33
C GLU A 120 -9.37 -3.86 -4.66
N GLY A 121 -9.22 -4.97 -5.35
CA GLY A 121 -8.71 -5.07 -6.72
C GLY A 121 -9.75 -5.76 -7.58
N ARG A 122 -10.05 -5.18 -8.75
CA ARG A 122 -10.98 -5.77 -9.72
C ARG A 122 -10.23 -6.02 -11.02
N ALA A 123 -10.51 -7.16 -11.65
CA ALA A 123 -9.93 -7.55 -12.93
C ALA A 123 -10.95 -8.32 -13.78
N HIS A 124 -10.71 -8.32 -15.09
CA HIS A 124 -11.59 -8.95 -16.08
C HIS A 124 -10.74 -9.76 -17.07
N ALA A 125 -11.14 -10.98 -17.39
CA ALA A 125 -10.41 -11.83 -18.32
C ALA A 125 -11.34 -12.71 -19.16
N GLY A 126 -11.05 -12.82 -20.45
CA GLY A 126 -11.73 -13.72 -21.38
C GLY A 126 -11.56 -13.24 -22.82
N PRO A 127 -11.83 -14.11 -23.81
CA PRO A 127 -11.84 -13.74 -25.20
C PRO A 127 -13.08 -12.87 -25.46
N VAL A 128 -12.82 -11.63 -25.89
CA VAL A 128 -13.81 -10.75 -26.51
C VAL A 128 -13.39 -10.54 -27.95
N ARG A 129 -14.12 -11.14 -28.89
CA ARG A 129 -13.89 -10.95 -30.34
C ARG A 129 -14.94 -10.06 -30.97
#